data_AF-A0A960INP0-F1
#
_entry.id   AF-A0A960INP0-F1
#
_cell.length_a   1.000
_cell.length_b   1.000
_cell.length_c   1.000
_cell.angle_alpha   90.00
_cell.angle_beta   90.00
_cell.angle_gamma   90.00
#
_symmetry.space_group_name_H-M   'P 1'
#
loop_
_entity.id
_entity.type
_entity.pdbx_description
1 polymer ?
#
loop_
_entity_poly.entity_id
_entity_poly.type
_entity_poly.pdbx_seq_one_letter_code
_entity_poly.pdbx_strand_id
1 'polypeptide(L)'
;AQFGELGDALVVSVTEKGDIFSVQVCHQQLDKAGFSSSGTVQVEGFTVAGGKLSGHFFTKGENEFFGDTWSVDLKISGDLPRK
;
A
#
# COMPACT_ATOMS: atom_id res chain seq x y z
N ALA A 1 11.70 8.06 -1.58
CA ALA A 1 11.02 6.94 -0.92
C ALA A 1 11.21 7.09 0.58
N GLN A 2 10.20 6.82 1.39
CA GLN A 2 10.16 7.04 2.84
C GLN A 2 10.57 5.77 3.62
N PHE A 3 11.45 4.95 3.05
CA PHE A 3 11.81 3.65 3.63
C PHE A 3 12.36 3.82 5.05
N GLY A 4 11.73 3.15 6.01
CA GLY A 4 12.10 3.19 7.42
C GLY A 4 11.68 4.47 8.16
N GLU A 5 11.26 5.54 7.48
CA GLU A 5 10.80 6.77 8.15
C GLU A 5 9.50 6.56 8.93
N LEU A 6 8.68 5.60 8.50
CA LEU A 6 7.42 5.21 9.16
C LEU A 6 7.53 3.88 9.92
N GLY A 7 8.74 3.34 10.10
CA GLY A 7 8.96 2.00 10.63
C GLY A 7 8.51 0.90 9.66
N ASP A 8 7.91 -0.15 10.20
CA ASP A 8 7.27 -1.22 9.42
C ASP A 8 5.97 -0.69 8.79
N ALA A 9 6.01 -0.39 7.50
CA ALA A 9 4.93 0.30 6.81
C ALA A 9 4.78 -0.14 5.33
N LEU A 10 3.51 -0.25 4.92
CA LEU A 10 3.09 -0.27 3.53
C LEU A 10 2.52 1.11 3.18
N VAL A 11 3.19 1.84 2.29
CA VAL A 11 2.73 3.15 1.82
C VAL A 11 2.21 3.02 0.41
N VAL A 12 0.91 3.25 0.23
CA VAL A 12 0.24 3.25 -1.08
C VAL A 12 -0.20 4.66 -1.42
N SER A 13 0.26 5.16 -2.57
CA SER A 13 -0.23 6.42 -3.14
C SER A 13 -1.26 6.10 -4.21
N VAL A 14 -2.47 6.61 -4.00
CA VAL A 14 -3.65 6.34 -4.83
C VAL A 14 -4.33 7.66 -5.19
N THR A 15 -4.83 7.79 -6.42
CA THR A 15 -5.64 8.94 -6.83
C THR A 15 -7.03 8.87 -6.21
N GLU A 16 -7.79 9.97 -6.24
CA GLU A 16 -9.20 9.96 -5.80
C GLU A 16 -10.09 8.98 -6.60
N LYS A 17 -9.62 8.53 -7.78
CA LYS A 17 -10.31 7.55 -8.62
C LYS A 17 -9.93 6.09 -8.32
N GLY A 18 -8.97 5.87 -7.41
CA GLY A 18 -8.47 4.54 -7.08
C GLY A 18 -7.25 4.09 -7.90
N ASP A 19 -6.66 4.96 -8.72
CA ASP A 19 -5.47 4.60 -9.49
C ASP A 19 -4.25 4.59 -8.57
N ILE A 20 -3.66 3.43 -8.35
CA ILE A 20 -2.41 3.28 -7.58
C ILE A 20 -1.24 3.64 -8.49
N PHE A 21 -0.42 4.61 -8.07
CA PHE A 21 0.75 5.06 -8.83
C PHE A 21 2.08 4.91 -8.07
N SER A 22 2.02 4.60 -6.77
CA SER A 22 3.21 4.29 -5.98
C SER A 22 2.88 3.31 -4.86
N VAL A 23 3.76 2.34 -4.65
CA VAL A 23 3.74 1.45 -3.49
C VAL A 23 5.16 1.37 -2.96
N GLN A 24 5.31 1.52 -1.66
CA GLN A 24 6.56 1.34 -0.93
C GLN A 24 6.32 0.36 0.21
N VAL A 25 7.19 -0.64 0.29
CA VAL A 25 7.15 -1.69 1.31
C VAL A 25 8.40 -1.56 2.15
N CYS A 26 8.23 -1.42 3.46
CA CYS A 26 9.31 -1.46 4.43
C CYS A 26 8.86 -2.34 5.61
N HIS A 27 9.66 -3.33 5.95
CA HIS A 27 9.39 -4.22 7.08
C HIS A 27 10.72 -4.78 7.59
N GLN A 28 10.86 -4.91 8.90
CA GLN A 28 12.08 -5.40 9.56
C GLN A 28 12.51 -6.82 9.16
N GLN A 29 11.60 -7.62 8.60
CA GLN A 29 11.89 -8.97 8.11
C GLN A 29 12.45 -8.99 6.68
N LEU A 30 12.46 -7.85 5.98
CA LEU A 30 13.10 -7.76 4.66
C LEU A 30 14.61 -7.81 4.81
N ASP A 31 15.27 -8.53 3.90
CA ASP A 31 16.74 -8.60 3.84
C ASP A 31 17.36 -7.25 3.41
N LYS A 32 16.57 -6.39 2.77
CA LYS A 32 16.94 -5.03 2.35
C LYS A 32 16.09 -4.00 3.09
N ALA A 33 16.56 -2.75 3.13
CA ALA A 33 15.91 -1.63 3.85
C ALA A 33 14.48 -1.25 3.39
N GLY A 34 13.90 -1.96 2.43
CA GLY A 34 12.60 -1.69 1.80
C GLY A 34 12.71 -1.61 0.28
N PHE A 35 11.57 -1.60 -0.39
CA PHE A 35 11.50 -1.51 -1.84
C PHE A 35 10.22 -0.84 -2.36
N SER A 36 10.29 -0.33 -3.60
CA SER A 36 9.13 0.17 -4.32
C SER A 36 8.57 -0.90 -5.25
N SER A 37 7.25 -1.02 -5.34
CA SER A 37 6.59 -2.03 -6.18
C SER A 37 5.40 -1.45 -6.95
N SER A 38 5.63 -0.91 -8.14
CA SER A 38 4.54 -0.39 -8.97
C SER A 38 3.74 -1.54 -9.59
N GLY A 39 2.41 -1.49 -9.50
CA GLY A 39 1.50 -2.39 -10.23
C GLY A 39 1.23 -3.76 -9.59
N THR A 40 1.81 -4.06 -8.43
CA THR A 40 1.60 -5.33 -7.70
C THR A 40 0.36 -5.28 -6.79
N VAL A 41 0.10 -4.13 -6.17
CA VAL A 41 -1.09 -3.90 -5.35
C VAL A 41 -2.24 -3.43 -6.24
N GLN A 42 -3.39 -4.05 -6.06
CA GLN A 42 -4.67 -3.68 -6.64
C GLN A 42 -5.58 -3.12 -5.56
N VAL A 43 -6.60 -2.38 -6.00
CA VAL A 43 -7.66 -1.90 -5.13
C VAL A 43 -9.02 -2.24 -5.71
N GLU A 44 -9.92 -2.72 -4.86
CA GLU A 44 -11.33 -2.96 -5.16
C GLU A 44 -12.22 -2.15 -4.21
N GLY A 45 -13.37 -1.71 -4.72
CA GLY A 45 -14.35 -0.95 -3.92
C GLY A 45 -13.81 0.38 -3.37
N PHE A 46 -12.81 0.99 -4.03
CA PHE A 46 -12.24 2.24 -3.57
C PHE A 46 -13.26 3.37 -3.64
N THR A 47 -13.45 4.06 -2.53
CA THR A 47 -14.36 5.21 -2.44
C THR A 47 -13.74 6.31 -1.59
N VAL A 48 -13.89 7.54 -2.06
CA VAL A 48 -13.57 8.75 -1.30
C VAL A 48 -14.79 9.65 -1.32
N ALA A 49 -15.54 9.67 -0.22
CA ALA A 49 -16.80 10.40 -0.12
C ALA A 49 -17.07 10.84 1.31
N GLY A 50 -17.69 12.03 1.47
CA GLY A 50 -18.11 12.52 2.79
C GLY A 50 -16.96 12.66 3.80
N GLY A 51 -15.73 12.94 3.32
CA GLY A 51 -14.54 13.03 4.18
C GLY A 51 -14.02 11.68 4.67
N LYS A 52 -14.48 10.57 4.11
CA LYS A 52 -14.00 9.21 4.41
C LYS A 52 -13.41 8.55 3.18
N LEU A 53 -12.44 7.68 3.41
CA LEU A 53 -11.85 6.78 2.42
C LEU A 53 -12.12 5.34 2.84
N SER A 54 -12.50 4.50 1.88
CA SER A 54 -12.53 3.05 2.08
C SER A 54 -12.08 2.30 0.83
N GLY A 55 -11.60 1.08 1.01
CA GLY A 55 -11.18 0.23 -0.10
C GLY A 55 -10.55 -1.08 0.38
N HIS A 56 -10.47 -2.04 -0.54
CA HIS A 56 -9.79 -3.32 -0.34
C HIS A 56 -8.51 -3.33 -1.16
N PHE A 57 -7.36 -3.28 -0.51
CA PHE A 57 -6.04 -3.30 -1.13
C PHE A 57 -5.46 -4.71 -1.04
N PHE A 58 -5.08 -5.29 -2.17
CA PHE A 58 -4.59 -6.66 -2.20
C PHE A 58 -3.57 -6.92 -3.31
N THR A 59 -2.78 -7.97 -3.16
CA THR A 59 -1.92 -8.50 -4.22
C THR A 59 -2.55 -9.74 -4.87
N LYS A 60 -2.27 -9.98 -6.16
CA LYS A 60 -2.65 -11.24 -6.84
C LYS A 60 -1.70 -12.35 -6.40
N GLY A 61 -1.93 -12.88 -5.21
CA GLY A 61 -1.05 -13.86 -4.58
C GLY A 61 0.24 -13.27 -4.04
N GLU A 62 1.23 -14.13 -3.86
CA GLU A 62 2.56 -13.77 -3.38
C GLU A 62 3.41 -13.14 -4.48
N ASN A 63 4.19 -12.14 -4.10
CA ASN A 63 5.13 -11.45 -4.98
C ASN A 63 6.53 -11.62 -4.41
N GLU A 64 7.50 -11.83 -5.29
CA GLU A 64 8.91 -11.92 -4.93
C GLU A 64 9.61 -10.62 -5.28
N PHE A 65 10.40 -10.09 -4.35
CA PHE A 65 11.27 -8.95 -4.60
C PHE A 65 12.57 -9.09 -3.81
N PHE A 66 13.70 -9.05 -4.51
CA PHE A 66 15.04 -9.25 -3.91
C PHE A 66 15.18 -10.53 -3.06
N GLY A 67 14.45 -11.59 -3.39
CA GLY A 67 14.47 -12.87 -2.67
C GLY A 67 13.51 -12.93 -1.48
N ASP A 68 12.86 -11.81 -1.12
CA ASP A 68 11.80 -11.78 -0.13
C ASP A 68 10.43 -11.97 -0.78
N THR A 69 9.58 -12.77 -0.15
CA THR A 69 8.19 -12.97 -0.55
C THR A 69 7.26 -12.11 0.29
N TRP A 70 6.30 -11.45 -0.36
CA TRP A 70 5.30 -10.65 0.33
C TRP A 70 3.93 -10.72 -0.35
N SER A 71 2.88 -10.52 0.45
CA SER A 71 1.51 -10.35 -0.02
C SER A 71 0.77 -9.38 0.89
N VAL A 72 -0.29 -8.78 0.36
CA VAL A 72 -1.17 -7.87 1.10
C VAL A 72 -2.61 -8.27 0.82
N ASP A 73 -3.42 -8.25 1.87
CA ASP A 73 -4.88 -8.31 1.79
C ASP A 73 -5.44 -7.48 2.96
N LEU A 74 -5.83 -6.24 2.68
CA LEU A 74 -6.23 -5.25 3.68
C LEU A 74 -7.50 -4.54 3.25
N LYS A 75 -8.52 -4.58 4.12
CA LYS A 75 -9.70 -3.73 4.00
C LYS A 75 -9.55 -2.53 4.92
N ILE A 76 -9.55 -1.34 4.35
CA ILE A 76 -9.40 -0.10 5.10
C ILE A 76 -10.67 0.75 5.02
N SER A 77 -10.94 1.46 6.10
CA SER A 77 -11.93 2.53 6.17
C SER A 77 -11.46 3.54 7.20
N GLY A 78 -11.43 4.81 6.83
CA GLY A 78 -10.91 5.86 7.70
C GLY A 78 -11.35 7.26 7.30
N ASP A 79 -11.31 8.17 8.26
CA ASP A 79 -11.55 9.59 8.00
C ASP A 79 -10.32 10.21 7.31
N LEU A 80 -10.56 11.05 6.31
CA LEU A 80 -9.50 11.85 5.72
C LEU A 80 -9.00 12.88 6.74
N PRO A 81 -7.70 13.26 6.68
CA PRO A 81 -7.19 14.35 7.51
C PRO A 81 -8.04 15.60 7.35
N ARG A 82 -8.35 16.27 8.48
CA ARG A 82 -8.99 17.59 8.44
C ARG A 82 -8.03 18.57 7.77
N LYS A 83 -8.54 19.35 6.81
CA LYS A 83 -7.79 20.46 6.21
C LYS A 83 -7.49 21.54 7.24
#